data_AF-A0A7W0RRC1-F1
#
_entry.id   AF-A0A7W0RRC1-F1
#
_cell.length_a   1.000
_cell.length_b   1.000
_cell.length_c   1.000
_cell.angle_alpha   90.00
_cell.angle_beta   90.00
_cell.angle_gamma   90.00
#
_symmetry.space_group_name_H-M   'P 1'
#
loop_
_entity.id
_entity.type
_entity.pdbx_description
1 polymer ?
#
loop_
_entity_poly.entity_id
_entity_poly.type
_entity_poly.pdbx_seq_one_letter_code
_entity_poly.pdbx_strand_id
1 'polypeptide(L)'
;MSQTLTLEIPDGVFNVLLELSRQEGKTPAEMGAEWVTRMIENLNNDPLEKFIGGMPSPFPDWADRHDAHLGAKQMRDMSGPSATSEPDA
;
A
#
# COMPACT_ATOMS: atom_id res chain seq x y z
N MET A 1 -4.49 -6.43 -31.80
CA MET A 1 -4.72 -7.88 -32.00
C MET A 1 -5.11 -8.46 -30.66
N SER A 2 -6.13 -9.34 -30.60
CA SER A 2 -6.52 -10.03 -29.37
C SER A 2 -5.80 -11.39 -29.28
N GLN A 3 -5.52 -11.82 -28.05
CA GLN A 3 -4.97 -13.14 -27.74
C GLN A 3 -5.82 -13.78 -26.65
N THR A 4 -5.95 -15.11 -26.68
CA THR A 4 -6.71 -15.87 -25.67
C THR A 4 -5.76 -16.47 -24.66
N LEU A 5 -6.03 -16.24 -23.37
CA LEU A 5 -5.30 -16.81 -22.24
C LEU A 5 -6.23 -17.73 -21.45
N THR A 6 -5.80 -18.97 -21.22
CA THR A 6 -6.51 -19.92 -20.34
C THR A 6 -5.71 -20.04 -19.03
N LEU A 7 -6.40 -19.92 -17.90
CA LEU A 7 -5.77 -19.89 -16.57
C LEU A 7 -6.37 -20.99 -15.70
N GLU A 8 -5.52 -21.75 -15.04
CA GLU A 8 -5.91 -22.60 -13.92
C GLU A 8 -5.67 -21.82 -12.63
N ILE A 9 -6.74 -21.53 -11.89
CA ILE A 9 -6.68 -20.82 -10.61
C ILE A 9 -7.44 -21.59 -9.54
N PRO A 10 -7.09 -21.46 -8.25
CA PRO A 10 -7.81 -22.13 -7.18
C PRO A 10 -9.30 -21.77 -7.15
N ASP A 11 -10.16 -22.73 -6.86
CA ASP A 11 -11.62 -22.53 -6.83
C ASP A 11 -12.05 -21.36 -5.93
N GLY A 12 -11.40 -21.22 -4.77
CA GLY A 12 -11.68 -20.10 -3.85
C GLY A 12 -11.43 -18.73 -4.50
N VAL A 13 -10.41 -18.62 -5.34
CA VAL A 13 -10.09 -17.37 -6.07
C VAL A 13 -11.10 -17.13 -7.18
N PHE A 14 -11.47 -18.17 -7.94
CA PHE A 14 -12.47 -18.06 -9.00
C PHE A 14 -13.84 -17.66 -8.45
N ASN A 15 -14.25 -18.20 -7.29
CA ASN A 15 -15.50 -17.84 -6.62
C ASN A 15 -15.54 -16.36 -6.19
N VAL A 16 -14.42 -15.83 -5.70
CA VAL A 16 -14.31 -14.40 -5.37
C VAL A 16 -14.43 -13.55 -6.64
N LEU A 17 -13.75 -13.95 -7.73
CA LEU A 17 -13.84 -13.26 -9.02
C LEU A 17 -15.28 -13.25 -9.56
N LEU A 18 -16.00 -14.37 -9.45
CA LEU A 18 -17.42 -14.49 -9.82
C LEU A 18 -18.30 -13.50 -9.05
N GLU A 19 -18.11 -13.39 -7.74
CA GLU A 19 -18.92 -12.48 -6.92
C GLU A 19 -18.65 -11.02 -7.27
N LEU A 20 -17.38 -10.65 -7.42
CA LEU A 20 -16.99 -9.28 -7.77
C LEU A 20 -17.46 -8.90 -9.17
N SER A 21 -17.33 -9.81 -10.15
CA SER A 21 -17.79 -9.54 -11.52
C SER A 21 -19.30 -9.32 -11.55
N ARG A 22 -20.07 -10.09 -10.77
CA ARG A 22 -21.52 -9.91 -10.63
C ARG A 22 -21.88 -8.54 -10.07
N GLN A 23 -21.16 -8.06 -9.04
CA GLN A 23 -21.41 -6.75 -8.45
C GLN A 23 -21.19 -5.60 -9.43
N GLU A 24 -20.25 -5.76 -10.37
CA GLU A 24 -19.97 -4.78 -11.43
C GLU A 24 -20.74 -5.02 -12.73
N GLY A 25 -21.59 -6.04 -12.80
CA GLY A 25 -22.34 -6.39 -14.02
C GLY A 25 -21.46 -6.90 -15.17
N LYS A 26 -20.29 -7.47 -14.86
CA LYS A 26 -19.31 -8.02 -15.80
C LYS A 26 -19.24 -9.55 -15.69
N THR A 27 -18.78 -10.19 -16.75
CA THR A 27 -18.38 -11.61 -16.68
C THR A 27 -17.02 -11.75 -15.98
N PRO A 28 -16.72 -12.93 -15.41
CA PRO A 28 -15.40 -13.19 -14.83
C PRO A 28 -14.25 -13.03 -15.83
N ALA A 29 -14.49 -13.36 -17.10
CA ALA A 29 -13.50 -13.22 -18.17
C ALA A 29 -13.19 -11.76 -18.49
N GLU A 30 -14.21 -10.90 -18.57
CA GLU A 30 -14.02 -9.46 -18.80
C GLU A 30 -13.27 -8.80 -17.63
N MET A 31 -13.69 -9.09 -16.39
CA MET A 31 -13.04 -8.55 -15.20
C MET A 31 -11.60 -9.08 -15.08
N GLY A 32 -11.37 -10.36 -15.32
CA GLY A 32 -10.03 -10.95 -15.32
C GLY A 32 -9.11 -10.31 -16.37
N ALA A 33 -9.60 -10.12 -17.60
CA ALA A 33 -8.85 -9.46 -18.66
C ALA A 33 -8.50 -8.02 -18.30
N GLU A 34 -9.45 -7.26 -17.74
CA GLU A 34 -9.24 -5.89 -17.26
C GLU A 34 -8.16 -5.83 -16.18
N TRP A 35 -8.23 -6.71 -15.18
CA TRP A 35 -7.28 -6.74 -14.08
C TRP A 35 -5.87 -7.14 -14.51
N VAL A 36 -5.74 -8.16 -15.36
CA VAL A 36 -4.44 -8.56 -15.92
C VAL A 36 -3.85 -7.41 -16.73
N THR A 37 -4.66 -6.75 -17.56
CA THR A 37 -4.22 -5.60 -18.37
C THR A 37 -3.72 -4.46 -17.47
N ARG A 38 -4.52 -4.05 -16.48
CA ARG A 38 -4.13 -3.01 -15.51
C ARG A 38 -2.88 -3.35 -14.73
N MET A 39 -2.73 -4.60 -14.31
CA MET A 39 -1.55 -5.04 -13.56
C MET A 39 -0.29 -4.94 -14.41
N ILE A 40 -0.34 -5.39 -15.66
CA ILE A 40 0.78 -5.26 -16.60
C ILE A 40 1.09 -3.79 -16.91
N GLU A 41 0.06 -2.96 -17.10
CA GLU A 41 0.24 -1.52 -17.31
C GLU A 41 0.92 -0.84 -16.12
N ASN A 42 0.50 -1.16 -14.89
CA ASN A 42 1.08 -0.64 -13.66
C ASN A 42 2.52 -1.13 -13.44
N LEU A 43 2.82 -2.38 -13.80
CA LEU A 43 4.19 -2.91 -13.71
C LEU A 43 5.13 -2.24 -14.71
N ASN A 44 4.63 -1.93 -15.92
CA ASN A 44 5.43 -1.27 -16.95
C ASN A 44 5.56 0.24 -16.74
N ASN A 45 4.57 0.85 -16.09
CA ASN A 45 4.50 2.30 -15.87
C ASN A 45 4.15 2.57 -14.42
N ASP A 46 4.99 2.13 -13.48
CA ASP A 46 4.72 2.35 -12.06
C ASP A 46 4.67 3.87 -11.79
N PRO A 47 3.48 4.44 -11.55
CA PRO A 47 3.34 5.88 -11.36
C PRO A 47 4.00 6.33 -10.05
N LEU A 48 4.30 5.38 -9.14
CA LEU A 48 4.93 5.60 -7.85
C LEU A 48 6.46 5.53 -7.90
N GLU A 49 7.05 4.93 -8.94
CA GLU A 49 8.50 4.79 -9.08
C GLU A 49 9.22 6.14 -8.94
N LYS A 50 8.71 7.19 -9.60
CA LYS A 50 9.26 8.55 -9.53
C LYS A 50 9.20 9.21 -8.14
N PHE A 51 8.41 8.67 -7.22
CA PHE A 51 8.29 9.17 -5.86
C PHE A 51 9.18 8.43 -4.87
N ILE A 52 9.83 7.33 -5.27
CA ILE A 52 10.81 6.62 -4.45
C ILE A 52 11.97 7.58 -4.14
N GLY A 53 12.19 7.87 -2.86
CA GLY A 53 13.20 8.84 -2.41
C GLY A 53 12.88 10.31 -2.74
N GLY A 54 11.75 10.60 -3.40
CA GLY A 54 11.36 11.95 -3.80
C GLY A 54 10.69 12.78 -2.70
N MET A 55 10.28 12.15 -1.60
CA MET A 55 9.71 12.84 -0.45
C MET A 55 10.81 13.22 0.55
N PRO A 56 11.04 14.53 0.80
CA PRO A 56 12.01 14.96 1.80
C PRO A 56 11.52 14.52 3.19
N SER A 57 12.27 13.62 3.81
CA SER A 57 12.03 13.16 5.18
C SER A 57 13.09 13.74 6.11
N PRO A 58 12.73 14.23 7.30
CA PRO A 58 13.70 14.54 8.35
C PRO A 58 14.43 13.28 8.88
N PHE A 59 13.99 12.09 8.46
CA PHE A 59 14.57 10.79 8.76
C PHE A 59 15.07 10.12 7.46
N PRO A 60 16.29 10.45 7.00
CA PRO A 60 16.86 9.89 5.77
C PRO A 60 17.16 8.39 5.87
N ASP A 61 17.28 7.85 7.09
CA ASP A 61 17.45 6.43 7.42
C ASP A 61 16.12 5.74 7.78
N TRP A 62 14.98 6.34 7.42
CA TRP A 62 13.65 5.81 7.77
C TRP A 62 13.45 4.36 7.34
N ALA A 63 13.88 4.00 6.12
CA ALA A 63 13.73 2.63 5.62
C ALA A 63 14.42 1.60 6.53
N ASP A 64 15.61 1.93 7.03
CA ASP A 64 16.45 1.05 7.84
C ASP A 64 16.10 1.10 9.33
N ARG A 65 15.54 2.21 9.82
CA ARG A 65 15.39 2.50 11.26
C ARG A 65 14.01 2.97 11.67
N HIS A 66 12.97 2.66 10.88
CA HIS A 66 11.59 3.09 11.16
C HIS A 66 11.13 2.78 12.58
N ASP A 67 11.43 1.57 13.11
CA ASP A 67 11.06 1.18 14.47
C ASP A 67 11.67 2.08 15.55
N ALA A 68 12.93 2.47 15.39
CA ALA A 68 13.60 3.36 16.33
C ALA A 68 12.97 4.77 16.31
N HIS A 69 12.61 5.27 15.13
CA HIS A 69 11.95 6.57 14.97
C HIS A 69 10.53 6.57 15.54
N LEU A 70 9.77 5.50 15.30
CA LEU A 70 8.43 5.30 15.86
C LEU A 70 8.48 5.19 17.39
N GLY A 71 9.40 4.39 17.92
CA GLY A 71 9.60 4.23 19.37
C GLY A 71 10.00 5.54 20.04
N ALA A 72 10.93 6.31 19.45
CA ALA A 72 11.34 7.61 19.97
C ALA A 72 10.19 8.63 20.00
N LYS A 73 9.31 8.61 18.99
CA LYS A 73 8.09 9.44 19.00
C LYS A 73 7.16 9.03 20.14
N GLN A 74 6.87 7.74 20.27
CA GLN A 74 5.98 7.24 21.31
C GLN A 74 6.50 7.56 22.72
N MET A 75 7.80 7.46 22.95
CA MET A 75 8.43 7.86 24.22
C MET A 75 8.29 9.35 24.51
N ARG A 76 8.48 10.23 23.51
CA ARG A 76 8.27 11.69 23.66
C ARG A 76 6.81 12.02 23.97
N ASP A 77 5.87 11.37 23.29
CA ASP A 77 4.44 11.60 23.48
C ASP A 77 3.97 11.11 24.87
N MET A 78 4.57 10.04 25.39
CA MET A 78 4.33 9.57 26.77
C MET A 78 5.04 10.41 27.83
N SER A 79 6.11 11.11 27.47
CA SER A 79 6.90 11.95 28.39
C SER A 79 6.47 13.42 28.30
N GLY A 80 5.16 13.70 28.26
CA GLY A 80 4.60 15.06 28.27
C GLY A 80 5.28 15.99 29.30
N PRO A 81 5.25 17.32 29.08
CA PRO A 81 6.21 18.25 29.65
C PRO A 81 6.34 18.05 31.16
N SER A 82 7.54 17.70 31.60
CA SER A 82 7.91 17.77 33.01
C SER A 82 7.41 19.11 33.53
N ALA A 83 6.47 19.07 34.47
CA ALA A 83 5.93 20.24 35.13
C ALA A 83 7.10 21.15 35.49
N THR A 84 7.18 22.30 34.83
CA THR A 84 8.11 23.37 35.20
C THR A 84 7.84 23.63 36.66
N SER A 85 8.77 23.18 37.52
CA SER A 85 8.73 23.49 38.93
C SER A 85 8.97 25.00 39.00
N GLU A 86 7.90 25.77 39.24
CA GLU A 86 8.01 27.16 39.65
C GLU A 86 8.95 27.20 40.86
N PRO A 87 10.05 27.98 40.82
CA PRO A 87 10.79 28.23 42.04
C PRO A 87 9.95 29.17 42.91
N ASP A 88 9.48 28.65 44.04
CA ASP A 88 9.09 29.47 45.18
C ASP A 88 10.28 30.36 45.58
N ALA A 89 10.14 31.68 45.40
CA ALA A 89 10.59 32.78 46.27
C ALA A 89 10.77 34.10 45.51
#